data_AF-A0A7W8HV05-F1
#
_entry.id   AF-A0A7W8HV05-F1
#
_cell.length_a   1.000
_cell.length_b   1.000
_cell.length_c   1.000
_cell.angle_alpha   90.00
_cell.angle_beta   90.00
_cell.angle_gamma   90.00
#
_symmetry.space_group_name_H-M   'P 1'
#
loop_
_entity.id
_entity.type
_entity.pdbx_description
1 polymer ?
#
loop_
_entity_poly.entity_id
_entity_poly.type
_entity_poly.pdbx_seq_one_letter_code
_entity_poly.pdbx_strand_id
1 'polypeptide(L)'
;MDVRTLSETRKKDRAEIAALVCATLSELKIDHTWTREGFDECYKKAHVIKIDAPQGLRLQIEIDGDSCQPNVHVLPWNFTSKSDTCFSDAFGAINQCHYRKATLVAYGTDGLLAHLREKLTQALDGSAFSPERTAAHIAESGTWQERDARWEKYRQEFQAENIRKGEVA
;
A
#
# COMPACT_ATOMS: atom_id res chain seq x y z
N MET A 1 -0.96 -5.12 -28.54
CA MET A 1 -0.80 -3.75 -27.99
C MET A 1 0.56 -3.69 -27.33
N ASP A 2 1.33 -2.61 -27.52
CA ASP A 2 2.64 -2.46 -26.87
C ASP A 2 2.46 -1.72 -25.53
N VAL A 3 2.61 -2.46 -24.43
CA VAL A 3 2.45 -1.95 -23.05
C VAL A 3 3.41 -0.79 -22.75
N ARG A 4 4.59 -0.76 -23.38
CA ARG A 4 5.61 0.28 -23.19
C ARG A 4 5.17 1.65 -23.71
N THR A 5 4.14 1.67 -24.56
CA THR A 5 3.65 2.91 -25.16
C THR A 5 2.51 3.53 -24.38
N LEU A 6 1.90 2.82 -23.40
CA LEU A 6 0.82 3.35 -22.58
C LEU A 6 1.32 4.49 -21.69
N SER A 7 0.43 5.43 -21.37
CA SER A 7 0.75 6.59 -20.52
C SER A 7 -0.49 7.05 -19.76
N GLU A 8 -0.37 7.25 -18.46
CA GLU A 8 -1.48 7.69 -17.60
C GLU A 8 -2.02 9.08 -17.96
N THR A 9 -1.25 9.90 -18.66
CA THR A 9 -1.74 11.20 -19.17
C THR A 9 -2.88 11.06 -20.19
N ARG A 10 -2.99 9.92 -20.88
CA ARG A 10 -4.06 9.65 -21.86
C ARG A 10 -5.20 8.87 -21.21
N LYS A 11 -6.42 9.41 -21.28
CA LYS A 11 -7.61 8.82 -20.62
C LYS A 11 -7.86 7.37 -21.00
N LYS A 12 -7.75 7.03 -22.29
CA LYS A 12 -7.94 5.66 -22.77
C LYS A 12 -6.90 4.71 -22.15
N ASP A 13 -5.66 5.15 -22.10
CA ASP A 13 -4.55 4.36 -21.60
C ASP A 13 -4.62 4.16 -20.09
N ARG A 14 -5.12 5.13 -19.31
CA ARG A 14 -5.32 4.93 -17.86
C ARG A 14 -6.21 3.73 -17.56
N ALA A 15 -7.34 3.62 -18.26
CA ALA A 15 -8.26 2.51 -18.07
C ALA A 15 -7.60 1.18 -18.44
N GLU A 16 -6.77 1.18 -19.49
CA GLU A 16 -6.01 0.01 -19.94
C GLU A 16 -4.93 -0.39 -18.92
N ILE A 17 -4.13 0.56 -18.43
CA ILE A 17 -3.12 0.33 -17.39
C ILE A 17 -3.77 -0.26 -16.15
N ALA A 18 -4.88 0.34 -15.70
CA ALA A 18 -5.62 -0.17 -14.54
C ALA A 18 -6.15 -1.59 -14.76
N ALA A 19 -6.65 -1.90 -15.96
CA ALA A 19 -7.09 -3.24 -16.31
C ALA A 19 -5.92 -4.26 -16.30
N LEU A 20 -4.74 -3.89 -16.82
CA LEU A 20 -3.54 -4.73 -16.79
C LEU A 20 -3.04 -4.99 -15.37
N VAL A 21 -3.10 -3.98 -14.49
CA VAL A 21 -2.79 -4.14 -13.06
C VAL A 21 -3.77 -5.13 -12.43
N CYS A 22 -5.09 -4.91 -12.55
CA CYS A 22 -6.10 -5.82 -12.00
C CYS A 22 -6.00 -7.25 -12.56
N ALA A 23 -5.65 -7.41 -13.84
CA ALA A 23 -5.40 -8.71 -14.45
C ALA A 23 -4.20 -9.42 -13.80
N THR A 24 -3.11 -8.69 -13.55
CA THR A 24 -1.92 -9.23 -12.85
C THR A 24 -2.26 -9.64 -11.41
N LEU A 25 -3.04 -8.83 -10.69
CA LEU A 25 -3.49 -9.16 -9.34
C LEU A 25 -4.39 -10.41 -9.33
N SER A 26 -5.29 -10.50 -10.30
CA SER A 26 -6.19 -11.65 -10.46
C SER A 26 -5.42 -12.94 -10.79
N GLU A 27 -4.42 -12.87 -11.67
CA GLU A 27 -3.53 -13.99 -12.00
C GLU A 27 -2.81 -14.52 -10.76
N LEU A 28 -2.32 -13.61 -9.91
CA LEU A 28 -1.63 -13.94 -8.66
C LEU A 28 -2.59 -14.24 -7.49
N LYS A 29 -3.92 -14.18 -7.73
CA LYS A 29 -4.97 -14.38 -6.71
C LYS A 29 -4.82 -13.46 -5.49
N ILE A 30 -4.50 -12.20 -5.76
CA ILE A 30 -4.37 -11.15 -4.73
C ILE A 30 -5.66 -10.34 -4.65
N ASP A 31 -6.16 -10.17 -3.43
CA ASP A 31 -7.34 -9.36 -3.15
C ASP A 31 -7.06 -7.89 -3.47
N HIS A 32 -8.00 -7.27 -4.17
CA HIS A 32 -7.89 -5.87 -4.56
C HIS A 32 -9.24 -5.23 -4.78
N THR A 33 -9.26 -3.91 -4.69
CA THR A 33 -10.39 -3.08 -5.09
C THR A 33 -9.95 -2.11 -6.17
N TRP A 34 -10.88 -1.77 -7.07
CA TRP A 34 -10.63 -0.82 -8.15
C TRP A 34 -11.74 0.23 -8.19
N THR A 35 -11.38 1.45 -7.83
CA THR A 35 -12.22 2.64 -8.01
C THR A 35 -11.89 3.26 -9.36
N ARG A 36 -12.91 3.41 -10.21
CA ARG A 36 -12.74 4.00 -11.55
C ARG A 36 -12.61 5.52 -11.47
N GLU A 37 -11.96 6.10 -12.46
CA GLU A 37 -11.90 7.56 -12.65
C GLU A 37 -13.28 8.21 -12.48
N GLY A 38 -13.33 9.31 -11.73
CA GLY A 38 -14.54 10.07 -11.44
C GLY A 38 -15.36 9.63 -10.23
N PHE A 39 -15.01 8.50 -9.59
CA PHE A 39 -15.72 8.00 -8.40
C PHE A 39 -15.02 8.34 -7.07
N ASP A 40 -13.74 8.73 -7.12
CA ASP A 40 -12.99 9.19 -5.95
C ASP A 40 -12.94 10.73 -5.95
N GLU A 41 -13.49 11.35 -4.91
CA GLU A 41 -13.54 12.81 -4.80
C GLU A 41 -12.15 13.43 -4.59
N CYS A 42 -11.23 12.69 -3.98
CA CYS A 42 -9.85 13.11 -3.78
C CYS A 42 -9.03 12.94 -5.06
N TYR A 43 -9.37 11.93 -5.88
CA TYR A 43 -8.63 11.56 -7.09
C TYR A 43 -9.50 11.52 -8.35
N LYS A 44 -10.11 12.65 -8.70
CA LYS A 44 -11.13 12.73 -9.76
C LYS A 44 -10.67 12.27 -11.14
N LYS A 45 -9.37 12.38 -11.45
CA LYS A 45 -8.76 11.96 -12.72
C LYS A 45 -7.93 10.68 -12.63
N ALA A 46 -8.02 9.93 -11.53
CA ALA A 46 -7.25 8.71 -11.36
C ALA A 46 -8.13 7.46 -11.31
N HIS A 47 -7.60 6.35 -11.80
CA HIS A 47 -8.03 5.04 -11.33
C HIS A 47 -7.25 4.71 -10.06
N VAL A 48 -7.95 4.36 -8.99
CA VAL A 48 -7.34 4.01 -7.70
C VAL A 48 -7.49 2.51 -7.48
N ILE A 49 -6.37 1.83 -7.29
CA ILE A 49 -6.33 0.38 -7.03
C ILE A 49 -5.72 0.18 -5.66
N LYS A 50 -6.46 -0.47 -4.76
CA LYS A 50 -5.97 -0.83 -3.42
C LYS A 50 -5.77 -2.33 -3.37
N ILE A 51 -4.61 -2.75 -2.91
CA ILE A 51 -4.15 -4.13 -2.89
C ILE A 51 -4.01 -4.55 -1.43
N ASP A 52 -4.63 -5.67 -1.07
CA ASP A 52 -4.48 -6.33 0.23
C ASP A 52 -3.79 -7.68 -0.02
N ALA A 53 -2.52 -7.76 0.37
CA ALA A 53 -1.66 -8.92 0.18
C ALA A 53 -1.43 -9.67 1.52
N PRO A 54 -0.83 -10.88 1.50
CA PRO A 54 -0.62 -11.67 2.70
C PRO A 54 0.10 -10.92 3.84
N GLN A 55 -0.16 -11.38 5.07
CA GLN A 55 0.43 -10.83 6.30
C GLN A 55 0.15 -9.32 6.52
N GLY A 56 -0.92 -8.82 5.92
CA GLY A 56 -1.34 -7.43 6.04
C GLY A 56 -0.47 -6.47 5.23
N LEU A 57 0.26 -6.95 4.23
CA LEU A 57 0.94 -6.09 3.28
C LEU A 57 -0.09 -5.35 2.41
N ARG A 58 0.15 -4.07 2.14
CA ARG A 58 -0.73 -3.20 1.35
C ARG A 58 0.05 -2.34 0.37
N LEU A 59 -0.67 -1.97 -0.69
CA LEU A 59 -0.25 -0.97 -1.67
C LEU A 59 -1.49 -0.26 -2.22
N GLN A 60 -1.40 1.06 -2.41
CA GLN A 60 -2.36 1.85 -3.19
C GLN A 60 -1.64 2.38 -4.43
N ILE A 61 -2.25 2.18 -5.59
CA ILE A 61 -1.75 2.66 -6.88
C ILE A 61 -2.76 3.66 -7.43
N GLU A 62 -2.24 4.84 -7.76
CA GLU A 62 -3.00 5.91 -8.39
C GLU A 62 -2.50 6.06 -9.83
N ILE A 63 -3.35 5.70 -10.79
CA ILE A 63 -3.08 5.93 -12.22
C ILE A 63 -3.69 7.27 -12.59
N ASP A 64 -2.98 8.35 -12.27
CA ASP A 64 -3.48 9.73 -12.31
C ASP A 64 -3.19 10.44 -13.64
N GLY A 65 -4.25 10.98 -14.25
CA GLY A 65 -4.15 11.79 -15.47
C GLY A 65 -3.39 13.12 -15.30
N ASP A 66 -3.30 13.63 -14.07
CA ASP A 66 -2.59 14.87 -13.74
C ASP A 66 -1.17 14.62 -13.17
N SER A 67 -0.63 13.41 -13.36
CA SER A 67 0.73 13.04 -12.94
C SER A 67 1.78 14.05 -13.42
N CYS A 68 2.56 14.60 -12.48
CA CYS A 68 3.64 15.54 -12.77
C CYS A 68 4.86 14.86 -13.41
N GLN A 69 4.96 13.52 -13.32
CA GLN A 69 6.02 12.72 -13.91
C GLN A 69 5.38 11.52 -14.64
N PRO A 70 4.95 11.73 -15.90
CA PRO A 70 4.33 10.67 -16.70
C PRO A 70 5.19 9.41 -16.77
N ASN A 71 4.57 8.23 -16.67
CA ASN A 71 5.23 6.91 -16.68
C ASN A 71 6.21 6.68 -15.52
N VAL A 72 6.10 7.43 -14.42
CA VAL A 72 6.87 7.18 -13.20
C VAL A 72 5.89 6.87 -12.08
N HIS A 73 5.86 5.61 -11.66
CA HIS A 73 4.91 5.11 -10.66
C HIS A 73 5.63 4.86 -9.34
N VAL A 74 5.27 5.63 -8.31
CA VAL A 74 5.76 5.41 -6.94
C VAL A 74 4.87 4.37 -6.26
N LEU A 75 5.49 3.33 -5.71
CA LEU A 75 4.79 2.19 -5.08
C LEU A 75 5.11 2.17 -3.58
N PRO A 76 4.31 2.88 -2.75
CA PRO A 76 4.47 2.88 -1.31
C PRO A 76 3.87 1.59 -0.72
N TRP A 77 4.73 0.63 -0.40
CA TRP A 77 4.36 -0.58 0.30
C TRP A 77 4.38 -0.37 1.81
N ASN A 78 3.36 -0.86 2.51
CA ASN A 78 3.28 -0.78 3.96
C ASN A 78 2.46 -1.92 4.55
N PHE A 79 2.66 -2.20 5.83
CA PHE A 79 1.79 -3.12 6.56
C PHE A 79 0.60 -2.39 7.19
N THR A 80 -0.54 -3.07 7.27
CA THR A 80 -1.68 -2.59 8.06
C THR A 80 -1.30 -2.38 9.52
N SER A 81 -2.06 -1.55 10.23
CA SER A 81 -1.93 -1.41 11.68
C SER A 81 -2.24 -2.71 12.44
N LYS A 82 -2.99 -3.63 11.82
CA LYS A 82 -3.38 -4.94 12.37
C LYS A 82 -2.42 -6.08 11.99
N SER A 83 -1.16 -5.74 11.72
CA SER A 83 -0.09 -6.69 11.47
C SER A 83 1.12 -6.36 12.33
N ASP A 84 1.92 -7.37 12.67
CA ASP A 84 3.21 -7.22 13.33
C ASP A 84 4.39 -7.44 12.37
N THR A 85 4.09 -7.87 11.14
CA THR A 85 5.08 -8.29 10.17
C THR A 85 6.03 -7.16 9.79
N CYS A 86 7.30 -7.52 9.63
CA CYS A 86 8.36 -6.66 9.12
C CYS A 86 8.95 -7.23 7.83
N PHE A 87 9.45 -6.35 6.96
CA PHE A 87 10.12 -6.73 5.72
C PHE A 87 11.47 -7.43 6.00
N SER A 88 11.75 -8.45 5.19
CA SER A 88 13.11 -8.97 5.00
C SER A 88 13.90 -8.06 4.05
N ASP A 89 15.23 -8.19 4.03
CA ASP A 89 16.06 -7.42 3.10
C ASP A 89 15.80 -7.75 1.62
N ALA A 90 15.24 -8.93 1.33
CA ALA A 90 14.89 -9.34 -0.03
C ALA A 90 13.81 -8.44 -0.67
N PHE A 91 13.01 -7.74 0.15
CA PHE A 91 11.99 -6.83 -0.36
C PHE A 91 12.57 -5.54 -0.96
N GLY A 92 13.82 -5.18 -0.63
CA GLY A 92 14.56 -4.08 -1.24
C GLY A 92 14.45 -2.75 -0.50
N ALA A 93 13.91 -1.71 -1.15
CA ALA A 93 13.92 -0.30 -0.74
C ALA A 93 13.10 0.01 0.54
N ILE A 94 13.52 -0.58 1.64
CA ILE A 94 12.85 -0.59 2.95
C ILE A 94 13.33 0.59 3.79
N ASN A 95 12.41 1.19 4.54
CA ASN A 95 12.76 2.13 5.58
C ASN A 95 13.43 1.40 6.76
N GLN A 96 14.72 1.64 6.96
CA GLN A 96 15.55 0.97 7.97
C GLN A 96 15.19 1.31 9.42
N CYS A 97 14.42 2.37 9.68
CA CYS A 97 14.08 2.77 11.05
C CYS A 97 12.99 1.87 11.67
N HIS A 98 12.13 1.27 10.85
CA HIS A 98 11.01 0.48 11.38
C HIS A 98 10.65 -0.74 10.52
N TYR A 99 11.32 -0.97 9.38
CA TYR A 99 11.16 -2.17 8.53
C TYR A 99 9.73 -2.51 8.07
N ARG A 100 8.83 -1.53 8.13
CA ARG A 100 7.38 -1.70 7.91
C ARG A 100 6.82 -0.86 6.77
N LYS A 101 7.69 -0.10 6.09
CA LYS A 101 7.38 0.61 4.85
C LYS A 101 8.52 0.40 3.87
N ALA A 102 8.20 0.31 2.59
CA ALA A 102 9.14 0.31 1.50
C ALA A 102 8.60 1.20 0.37
N THR A 103 9.49 1.82 -0.39
CA THR A 103 9.09 2.69 -1.51
C THR A 103 9.89 2.30 -2.74
N LEU A 104 9.19 1.77 -3.74
CA LEU A 104 9.76 1.40 -5.02
C LEU A 104 9.32 2.42 -6.08
N VAL A 105 10.15 2.60 -7.11
CA VAL A 105 9.82 3.46 -8.25
C VAL A 105 9.86 2.59 -9.50
N ALA A 106 8.73 2.52 -10.20
CA ALA A 106 8.60 1.80 -11.44
C ALA A 106 8.54 2.78 -12.62
N TYR A 107 9.29 2.48 -13.67
CA TYR A 107 9.31 3.27 -14.91
C TYR A 107 8.53 2.56 -16.00
N GLY A 108 7.57 3.25 -16.61
CA GLY A 108 6.67 2.68 -17.61
C GLY A 108 5.66 1.71 -17.03
N THR A 109 4.66 1.38 -17.85
CA THR A 109 3.64 0.40 -17.48
C THR A 109 4.24 -1.01 -17.37
N ASP A 110 5.21 -1.36 -18.21
CA ASP A 110 5.92 -2.64 -18.14
C ASP A 110 6.73 -2.77 -16.85
N GLY A 111 7.45 -1.73 -16.43
CA GLY A 111 8.14 -1.70 -15.15
C GLY A 111 7.19 -1.81 -13.97
N LEU A 112 6.03 -1.14 -14.03
CA LEU A 112 4.98 -1.24 -13.01
C LEU A 112 4.51 -2.69 -12.84
N LEU A 113 4.16 -3.36 -13.93
CA LEU A 113 3.69 -4.74 -13.92
C LEU A 113 4.79 -5.70 -13.46
N ALA A 114 6.04 -5.49 -13.87
CA ALA A 114 7.18 -6.30 -13.45
C ALA A 114 7.42 -6.21 -11.93
N HIS A 115 7.44 -4.99 -11.37
CA HIS A 115 7.58 -4.80 -9.93
C HIS A 115 6.43 -5.41 -9.14
N LEU A 116 5.19 -5.25 -9.61
CA LEU A 116 4.04 -5.87 -8.95
C LEU A 116 4.18 -7.38 -8.92
N ARG A 117 4.54 -8.01 -10.05
CA ARG A 117 4.76 -9.46 -10.11
C ARG A 117 5.84 -9.91 -9.14
N GLU A 118 7.02 -9.30 -9.22
CA GLU A 118 8.14 -9.64 -8.35
C GLU A 118 7.77 -9.55 -6.87
N LYS A 119 7.22 -8.40 -6.44
CA LYS A 119 6.97 -8.15 -5.01
C LYS A 119 5.78 -8.93 -4.46
N LEU A 120 4.75 -9.16 -5.28
CA LEU A 120 3.64 -10.01 -4.87
C LEU A 120 4.05 -11.49 -4.84
N THR A 121 4.92 -11.95 -5.74
CA THR A 121 5.51 -13.29 -5.64
C THR A 121 6.30 -13.44 -4.33
N GLN A 122 7.16 -12.47 -4.00
CA GLN A 122 7.89 -12.47 -2.72
C GLN A 122 6.95 -12.46 -1.50
N ALA A 123 5.81 -11.77 -1.59
CA ALA A 123 4.81 -11.78 -0.53
C ALA A 123 4.08 -13.12 -0.44
N LEU A 124 3.79 -13.77 -1.57
CA LEU A 124 3.11 -15.07 -1.62
C LEU A 124 3.99 -16.23 -1.15
N ASP A 125 5.28 -16.22 -1.52
CA ASP A 125 6.24 -17.25 -1.09
C ASP A 125 6.82 -16.99 0.30
N GLY A 126 6.53 -15.82 0.89
CA GLY A 126 6.93 -15.41 2.23
C GLY A 126 8.34 -14.82 2.32
N SER A 127 9.11 -14.81 1.24
CA SER A 127 10.47 -14.23 1.21
C SER A 127 10.48 -12.73 1.47
N ALA A 128 9.36 -12.03 1.29
CA ALA A 128 9.19 -10.62 1.63
C ALA A 128 9.29 -10.34 3.14
N PHE A 129 9.15 -11.35 4.00
CA PHE A 129 8.93 -11.16 5.44
C PHE A 129 10.08 -11.68 6.28
N SER A 130 10.41 -10.97 7.36
CA SER A 130 11.44 -11.37 8.32
C SER A 130 10.79 -11.79 9.65
N PRO A 131 10.79 -13.10 9.98
CA PRO A 131 10.32 -13.59 11.28
C PRO A 131 11.11 -13.01 12.45
N GLU A 132 12.44 -12.88 12.29
CA GLU A 132 13.33 -12.32 13.31
C GLU A 132 12.99 -10.86 13.65
N ARG A 133 12.85 -10.00 12.63
CA ARG A 133 12.47 -8.59 12.85
C ARG A 133 11.06 -8.46 13.40
N THR A 134 10.15 -9.33 12.95
CA THR A 134 8.78 -9.39 13.48
C THR A 134 8.79 -9.72 14.97
N ALA A 135 9.57 -10.72 15.39
CA ALA A 135 9.71 -11.08 16.80
C ALA A 135 10.33 -9.94 17.63
N ALA A 136 11.38 -9.28 17.12
CA ALA A 136 12.01 -8.13 17.77
C ALA A 136 11.02 -6.96 17.93
N HIS A 137 10.24 -6.66 16.89
CA HIS A 137 9.23 -5.61 16.92
C HIS A 137 8.14 -5.90 17.97
N ILE A 138 7.66 -7.14 18.04
CA ILE A 138 6.68 -7.55 19.06
C ILE A 138 7.29 -7.44 20.46
N ALA A 139 8.55 -7.86 20.66
CA ALA A 139 9.21 -7.78 21.95
C ALA A 139 9.37 -6.32 22.43
N GLU A 140 9.68 -5.40 21.51
CA GLU A 140 9.84 -3.97 21.83
C GLU A 140 8.50 -3.25 22.04
N SER A 141 7.52 -3.51 21.17
CA SER A 141 6.30 -2.71 21.06
C SER A 141 5.04 -3.39 21.56
N GLY A 142 5.09 -4.68 21.91
CA GLY A 142 3.93 -5.56 22.05
C GLY A 142 3.33 -5.93 20.69
N THR A 143 2.39 -6.87 20.70
CA THR A 143 1.58 -7.31 19.55
C THR A 143 0.66 -6.20 19.03
N TRP A 144 0.14 -6.34 17.81
CA TRP A 144 -0.77 -5.34 17.25
C TRP A 144 -2.05 -5.19 18.09
N GLN A 145 -2.57 -6.27 18.69
CA GLN A 145 -3.73 -6.21 19.58
C GLN A 145 -3.44 -5.38 20.82
N GLU A 146 -2.27 -5.57 21.44
CA GLU A 146 -1.85 -4.78 22.60
C GLU A 146 -1.66 -3.31 22.23
N ARG A 147 -1.05 -3.03 21.07
CA ARG A 147 -0.93 -1.66 20.56
C ARG A 147 -2.28 -1.02 20.30
N ASP A 148 -3.21 -1.74 19.66
CA ASP A 148 -4.55 -1.24 19.34
C ASP A 148 -5.36 -0.98 20.62
N ALA A 149 -5.28 -1.87 21.61
CA ALA A 149 -5.91 -1.67 22.92
C ALA A 149 -5.37 -0.42 23.65
N ARG A 150 -4.05 -0.18 23.60
CA ARG A 150 -3.45 1.05 24.14
C ARG A 150 -3.97 2.30 23.42
N TRP A 151 -4.07 2.25 22.10
CA TRP A 151 -4.60 3.37 21.31
C TRP A 151 -6.08 3.63 21.56
N GLU A 152 -6.88 2.58 21.73
CA GLU A 152 -8.30 2.71 22.06
C GLU A 152 -8.50 3.37 23.43
N LYS A 153 -7.74 2.94 24.43
CA LYS A 153 -7.73 3.59 25.75
C LYS A 153 -7.36 5.08 25.63
N TYR A 154 -6.30 5.39 24.89
CA TYR A 154 -5.89 6.79 24.65
C TYR A 154 -7.00 7.61 23.97
N ARG A 155 -7.67 7.06 22.95
CA ARG A 155 -8.78 7.75 22.27
C ARG A 155 -9.93 8.07 23.22
N GLN A 156 -10.28 7.14 24.10
CA GLN A 156 -11.34 7.33 25.11
C GLN A 156 -10.96 8.41 26.12
N GLU A 157 -9.73 8.39 26.63
CA GLU A 157 -9.22 9.41 27.56
C GLU A 157 -9.20 10.80 26.91
N PHE A 158 -8.73 10.89 25.67
CA PHE A 158 -8.70 12.15 24.91
C PHE A 158 -10.11 12.71 24.64
N GLN A 159 -11.08 11.86 24.30
CA GLN A 159 -12.47 12.26 24.12
C GLN A 159 -13.08 12.77 25.43
N ALA A 160 -12.88 12.06 26.54
CA ALA A 160 -13.36 12.48 27.85
C ALA A 160 -12.75 13.83 28.26
N GLU A 161 -11.47 14.06 27.99
CA GLU A 161 -10.82 15.34 28.26
C GLU A 161 -11.42 16.48 27.42
N ASN A 162 -11.68 16.24 26.13
CA ASN A 162 -12.28 17.24 25.25
C ASN A 162 -13.72 17.58 25.64
N ILE A 163 -14.51 16.59 26.06
CA ILE A 163 -15.85 16.83 26.60
C ILE A 163 -15.75 17.73 27.84
N ARG A 164 -14.87 17.38 28.79
CA ARG A 164 -14.64 18.19 29.99
C ARG A 164 -14.19 19.62 29.66
N LYS A 165 -13.33 19.82 28.66
CA LYS A 165 -12.90 21.16 28.23
C LYS A 165 -14.02 21.94 27.55
N GLY A 166 -14.90 21.27 26.80
CA GLY A 166 -16.07 21.88 26.17
C GLY A 166 -17.19 22.22 27.15
N GLU A 167 -17.31 21.51 28.27
CA GLU A 167 -18.27 21.82 29.35
C GLU A 167 -17.84 23.00 30.23
N VAL A 168 -16.56 23.37 30.20
CA VAL A 168 -15.97 24.46 30.99
C VAL A 168 -15.81 25.76 30.17
N ALA A 169 -16.07 25.71 28.86
CA ALA A 169 -16.05 26.85 27.94
C ALA A 169 -17.44 27.48 27.78
#